data_AF-A0A350QSR1-F1
#
_entry.id   AF-A0A350QSR1-F1
#
_cell.length_a   1.000
_cell.length_b   1.000
_cell.length_c   1.000
_cell.angle_alpha   90.00
_cell.angle_beta   90.00
_cell.angle_gamma   90.00
#
_symmetry.space_group_name_H-M   'P 1'
#
loop_
_entity.id
_entity.type
_entity.pdbx_description
1 polymer ?
#
loop_
_entity_poly.entity_id
_entity_poly.type
_entity_poly.pdbx_seq_one_letter_code
_entity_poly.pdbx_strand_id
1 'polypeptide(L)'
;LPVSLYTEWYWKCDLHNLFHFLSLRMDSHAQQEIRVYADAMYELIKPIIPVSAEAFEQYRLNGVFLTSLEVESLRSGKPLASDNKREQTEWEQKRARLGL
;
A
#
# COMPACT_ATOMS: atom_id res chain seq x y z
N LEU A 1 14.15 27.43 13.22
CA LEU A 1 14.37 27.04 11.80
C LEU A 1 13.11 26.35 11.30
N PRO A 2 12.67 26.56 10.05
CA PRO A 2 11.49 25.89 9.49
C PRO A 2 11.74 24.39 9.29
N VAL A 3 10.66 23.60 9.19
CA VAL A 3 10.71 22.13 8.99
C VAL A 3 11.23 21.74 7.60
N SER A 4 11.25 22.68 6.65
CA SER A 4 11.74 22.50 5.28
C SER A 4 13.28 22.49 5.16
N LEU A 5 14.01 22.61 6.28
CA LEU A 5 15.46 22.58 6.24
C LEU A 5 15.94 21.15 5.92
N TYR A 6 16.79 21.03 4.89
CA TYR A 6 17.38 19.75 4.52
C TYR A 6 18.29 19.20 5.61
N THR A 7 18.28 17.89 5.75
CA THR A 7 19.14 17.13 6.64
C THR A 7 19.62 15.87 5.93
N GLU A 8 20.74 15.34 6.37
CA GLU A 8 21.32 14.09 5.88
C GLU A 8 21.33 13.07 7.01
N TRP A 9 21.07 11.81 6.70
CA TRP A 9 21.20 10.72 7.67
C TRP A 9 21.58 9.41 6.97
N TYR A 10 22.17 8.51 7.75
CA TYR A 10 22.35 7.12 7.33
C TYR A 10 21.16 6.29 7.79
N TRP A 11 20.53 5.60 6.85
CA TRP A 11 19.45 4.66 7.15
C TRP A 11 19.82 3.25 6.68
N LYS A 12 19.71 2.29 7.59
CA LYS A 12 19.92 0.86 7.33
C LYS A 12 18.70 0.09 7.82
N CYS A 13 18.14 -0.74 6.96
CA CYS A 13 17.14 -1.74 7.31
C CYS A 13 17.33 -3.01 6.47
N ASP A 14 16.71 -4.10 6.90
CA ASP A 14 16.56 -5.30 6.07
C ASP A 14 15.47 -5.13 5.00
N LEU A 15 15.44 -6.07 4.05
CA LEU A 15 14.52 -6.00 2.92
C LEU A 15 13.03 -6.11 3.32
N HIS A 16 12.70 -6.88 4.35
CA HIS A 16 11.31 -7.04 4.78
C HIS A 16 10.75 -5.71 5.30
N ASN A 17 11.53 -5.05 6.16
CA ASN A 17 11.17 -3.74 6.71
C ASN A 17 11.19 -2.63 5.64
N LEU A 18 12.10 -2.73 4.67
CA LEU A 18 12.10 -1.82 3.52
C LEU A 18 10.82 -1.94 2.70
N PHE A 19 10.38 -3.14 2.35
CA PHE A 19 9.12 -3.33 1.63
C PHE A 19 7.89 -2.89 2.43
N HIS A 20 7.89 -3.09 3.76
CA HIS A 20 6.83 -2.53 4.58
C HIS A 20 6.80 -1.00 4.51
N PHE A 21 7.96 -0.33 4.65
CA PHE A 21 8.07 1.13 4.52
C PHE A 21 7.58 1.59 3.14
N LEU A 22 8.06 0.98 2.06
CA LEU A 22 7.66 1.32 0.69
C LEU A 22 6.15 1.15 0.49
N SER A 23 5.54 0.08 1.02
CA SER A 23 4.09 -0.13 0.88
C SER A 23 3.24 0.98 1.53
N LEU A 24 3.78 1.64 2.56
CA LEU A 24 3.11 2.76 3.22
C LEU A 24 3.43 4.10 2.58
N ARG A 25 4.63 4.24 2.01
CA ARG A 25 5.16 5.52 1.53
C ARG A 25 5.04 5.72 0.03
N MET A 26 4.71 4.71 -0.74
CA MET A 26 4.32 4.83 -2.16
C MET A 26 2.80 5.02 -2.34
N ASP A 27 2.01 4.85 -1.27
CA ASP A 27 0.56 5.01 -1.31
C ASP A 27 0.14 6.47 -1.59
N SER A 28 -0.92 6.68 -2.38
CA SER A 28 -1.42 8.00 -2.75
C SER A 28 -1.87 8.87 -1.57
N HIS A 29 -2.18 8.28 -0.42
CA HIS A 29 -2.52 8.98 0.82
C HIS A 29 -1.27 9.50 1.57
N ALA A 30 -0.07 9.00 1.24
CA ALA A 30 1.16 9.53 1.80
C ALA A 30 1.50 10.91 1.22
N GLN A 31 2.23 11.73 1.99
CA GLN A 31 2.65 13.06 1.57
C GLN A 31 3.54 12.99 0.31
N GLN A 32 3.41 13.93 -0.61
CA GLN A 32 4.13 13.88 -1.90
C GLN A 32 5.64 13.76 -1.74
N GLU A 33 6.23 14.53 -0.83
CA GLU A 33 7.67 14.57 -0.62
C GLU A 33 8.23 13.20 -0.25
N ILE A 34 7.58 12.46 0.67
CA ILE A 34 8.05 11.13 1.06
C ILE A 34 7.79 10.07 -0.01
N ARG A 35 6.74 10.23 -0.84
CA ARG A 35 6.50 9.34 -1.99
C ARG A 35 7.64 9.41 -2.99
N VAL A 36 8.11 10.62 -3.32
CA VAL A 36 9.23 10.82 -4.25
C VAL A 36 10.49 10.08 -3.78
N TYR A 37 10.79 10.11 -2.48
CA TYR A 37 11.90 9.32 -1.92
C TYR A 37 11.61 7.82 -2.00
N ALA A 38 10.42 7.36 -1.62
CA ALA A 38 10.06 5.94 -1.66
C ALA A 38 10.13 5.36 -3.07
N ASP A 39 9.61 6.07 -4.07
CA ASP A 39 9.66 5.67 -5.48
C ASP A 39 11.11 5.54 -5.97
N ALA A 40 11.96 6.54 -5.68
CA ALA A 40 13.38 6.49 -6.03
C ALA A 40 14.13 5.34 -5.34
N MET A 41 13.79 5.05 -4.08
CA MET A 41 14.37 3.91 -3.35
C MET A 41 13.94 2.57 -3.95
N TYR A 42 12.67 2.45 -4.38
CA TYR A 42 12.18 1.24 -5.02
C TYR A 42 12.85 1.02 -6.38
N GLU A 43 12.96 2.05 -7.22
CA GLU A 43 13.65 1.99 -8.51
C GLU A 43 15.13 1.60 -8.37
N LEU A 44 15.79 2.04 -7.30
CA LEU A 44 17.18 1.67 -7.01
C LEU A 44 17.33 0.17 -6.68
N ILE A 45 16.43 -0.39 -5.86
CA ILE A 45 16.55 -1.78 -5.40
C ILE A 45 15.96 -2.79 -6.38
N LYS A 46 14.94 -2.41 -7.15
CA LYS A 46 14.21 -3.30 -8.08
C LYS A 46 15.12 -4.14 -8.99
N PRO A 47 16.14 -3.58 -9.67
CA PRO A 47 17.04 -4.40 -10.49
C PRO A 47 17.98 -5.31 -9.70
N ILE A 48 18.22 -5.02 -8.41
CA ILE A 48 19.11 -5.80 -7.53
C ILE A 48 18.39 -7.05 -6.99
N ILE A 49 17.08 -6.93 -6.74
CA ILE A 49 16.26 -7.98 -6.10
C ILE A 49 15.00 -8.30 -6.92
N PRO A 50 15.13 -8.68 -8.20
CA PRO A 50 14.00 -8.74 -9.14
C PRO A 50 12.87 -9.66 -8.70
N VAL A 51 13.19 -10.86 -8.19
CA VAL A 51 12.19 -11.84 -7.74
C VAL A 51 11.37 -11.32 -6.54
N SER A 52 12.05 -10.70 -5.58
CA SER A 52 11.40 -10.12 -4.41
C SER A 52 10.58 -8.88 -4.77
N ALA A 53 11.07 -8.08 -5.73
CA ALA A 53 10.38 -6.90 -6.23
C ALA A 53 9.09 -7.26 -6.98
N GLU A 54 9.11 -8.31 -7.81
CA GLU A 54 7.93 -8.86 -8.49
C GLU A 54 6.88 -9.33 -7.47
N ALA A 55 7.28 -10.12 -6.48
CA ALA A 55 6.37 -10.56 -5.42
C ALA A 55 5.79 -9.38 -4.62
N PHE A 56 6.59 -8.34 -4.36
CA PHE A 56 6.12 -7.13 -3.69
C PHE A 56 5.06 -6.39 -4.52
N GLU A 57 5.29 -6.21 -5.83
CA GLU A 57 4.31 -5.58 -6.72
C GLU A 57 3.00 -6.37 -6.77
N GLN A 58 3.09 -7.69 -6.96
CA GLN A 58 1.92 -8.54 -7.14
C GLN A 58 1.07 -8.67 -5.87
N TYR A 59 1.70 -8.97 -4.73
CA TYR A 59 0.96 -9.35 -3.53
C TYR A 59 0.76 -8.19 -2.54
N ARG A 60 1.52 -7.09 -2.67
CA ARG A 60 1.43 -5.94 -1.75
C ARG A 60 0.93 -4.68 -2.43
N LEU A 61 1.61 -4.17 -3.45
CA LEU A 61 1.24 -2.89 -4.07
C LEU A 61 -0.06 -2.99 -4.86
N ASN A 62 -0.17 -4.01 -5.71
CA ASN A 62 -1.32 -4.16 -6.60
C ASN A 62 -2.42 -5.07 -6.01
N GLY A 63 -2.17 -5.65 -4.84
CA GLY A 63 -3.13 -6.48 -4.12
C GLY A 63 -4.32 -5.70 -3.55
N VAL A 64 -5.39 -6.43 -3.24
CA VAL A 64 -6.55 -5.93 -2.49
C VAL A 64 -6.71 -6.79 -1.25
N PHE A 65 -6.64 -6.17 -0.07
CA PHE A 65 -6.89 -6.85 1.19
C PHE A 65 -8.38 -6.81 1.53
N LEU A 66 -8.95 -7.99 1.73
CA LEU A 66 -10.36 -8.18 2.08
C LEU A 66 -10.50 -8.57 3.54
N THR A 67 -11.42 -7.92 4.25
CA THR A 67 -11.82 -8.29 5.61
C THR A 67 -12.72 -9.53 5.59
N SER A 68 -12.93 -10.17 6.74
CA SER A 68 -13.81 -11.33 6.85
C SER A 68 -15.24 -11.03 6.38
N LEU A 69 -15.77 -9.85 6.69
CA LEU A 69 -17.11 -9.41 6.28
C LEU A 69 -17.20 -9.19 4.77
N GLU A 70 -16.15 -8.61 4.17
CA GLU A 70 -16.07 -8.42 2.72
C GLU A 70 -16.00 -9.77 1.99
N VAL A 71 -15.23 -10.73 2.51
CA VAL A 71 -15.17 -12.11 1.98
C VAL A 71 -16.54 -12.80 2.08
N GLU A 72 -17.27 -12.62 3.17
CA GLU A 72 -18.62 -13.18 3.33
C GLU A 72 -19.64 -12.52 2.38
N SER A 73 -19.55 -11.20 2.22
CA SER A 73 -20.38 -10.45 1.27
C SER A 73 -20.16 -10.97 -0.17
N LEU A 74 -18.91 -11.18 -0.58
CA LEU A 74 -18.59 -11.77 -1.88
C LEU A 74 -19.12 -13.19 -2.03
N ARG A 75 -18.99 -14.03 -1.00
CA ARG A 75 -19.44 -15.43 -1.04
C ARG A 75 -20.96 -15.56 -1.10
N SER A 76 -21.68 -14.72 -0.35
CA SER A 76 -23.14 -14.77 -0.23
C SER A 76 -23.87 -13.96 -1.30
N GLY A 77 -23.18 -13.02 -1.96
CA GLY A 77 -23.78 -12.04 -2.86
C GLY A 77 -24.63 -10.99 -2.17
N LYS A 78 -24.63 -10.95 -0.83
CA LYS A 78 -25.40 -9.99 -0.02
C LYS A 78 -24.56 -8.73 0.26
N PRO A 79 -25.19 -7.57 0.53
CA PRO A 79 -24.48 -6.38 0.95
C PRO A 79 -23.61 -6.60 2.19
N LEU A 80 -22.60 -5.74 2.39
CA LEU A 80 -21.72 -5.78 3.55
C LEU A 80 -22.54 -5.65 4.84
N ALA A 81 -22.38 -6.61 5.76
CA ALA A 81 -23.07 -6.64 7.04
C ALA A 81 -22.38 -5.72 8.08
N SER A 82 -22.30 -4.43 7.80
CA SER A 82 -21.76 -3.41 8.70
C SER A 82 -22.55 -2.11 8.61
N ASP A 83 -22.87 -1.51 9.76
CA ASP A 83 -23.54 -0.20 9.86
C ASP A 83 -22.55 0.98 9.77
N ASN A 84 -21.25 0.70 9.73
CA ASN A 84 -20.20 1.71 9.68
C ASN A 84 -20.06 2.28 8.26
N LYS A 85 -20.40 3.57 8.10
CA LYS A 85 -20.30 4.29 6.82
C LYS A 85 -18.92 4.23 6.19
N ARG A 86 -17.86 4.25 7.00
CA ARG A 86 -16.48 4.20 6.49
C ARG A 86 -16.16 2.86 5.86
N GLU A 87 -16.54 1.76 6.52
CA GLU A 87 -16.36 0.40 5.98
C GLU A 87 -17.16 0.19 4.71
N GLN A 88 -18.37 0.74 4.63
CA GLN A 88 -19.18 0.71 3.40
C GLN A 88 -18.49 1.47 2.25
N THR A 89 -17.93 2.65 2.53
CA THR A 89 -17.21 3.45 1.53
C THR A 89 -15.94 2.74 1.05
N GLU A 90 -15.16 2.19 1.97
CA GLU A 90 -13.96 1.40 1.65
C GLU A 90 -14.33 0.16 0.82
N TRP A 91 -15.47 -0.48 1.14
CA TRP A 91 -15.97 -1.63 0.39
C TRP A 91 -16.37 -1.27 -1.05
N GLU A 92 -17.06 -0.17 -1.25
CA GLU A 92 -17.42 0.33 -2.59
C GLU A 92 -16.18 0.62 -3.44
N GLN A 93 -15.15 1.23 -2.85
CA GLN A 93 -13.87 1.48 -3.53
C GLN A 93 -13.17 0.17 -3.92
N LYS A 94 -13.16 -0.83 -3.02
CA LYS A 94 -12.58 -2.15 -3.32
C LYS A 94 -13.35 -2.88 -4.40
N ARG A 95 -14.69 -2.84 -4.38
CA ARG A 95 -15.53 -3.41 -5.45
C ARG A 95 -15.22 -2.78 -6.81
N ALA A 96 -15.12 -1.45 -6.87
CA ALA A 96 -14.74 -0.76 -8.10
C ALA A 96 -13.36 -1.21 -8.60
N ARG A 97 -12.38 -1.40 -7.71
CA ARG A 97 -11.05 -1.95 -8.07
C ARG A 97 -11.10 -3.40 -8.56
N LEU A 98 -12.05 -4.20 -8.07
CA LEU A 98 -12.25 -5.60 -8.47
C LEU A 98 -13.13 -5.74 -9.73
N GLY A 99 -13.71 -4.65 -10.24
CA GLY A 99 -14.64 -4.69 -11.38
C GLY A 99 -16.00 -5.31 -11.05
N LEU A 100 -16.41 -5.25 -9.77
CA LEU A 100 -17.65 -5.85 -9.23
C LEU A 100 -18.74 -4.82 -8.96
#